data_AF-A0A3E2UCH4-F1
#
_entry.id   AF-A0A3E2UCH4-F1
#
_cell.length_a   1.000
_cell.length_b   1.000
_cell.length_c   1.000
_cell.angle_alpha   90.00
_cell.angle_beta   90.00
_cell.angle_gamma   90.00
#
_symmetry.space_group_name_H-M   'P 1'
#
loop_
_entity.id
_entity.type
_entity.pdbx_description
1 polymer ?
#
loop_
_entity_poly.entity_id
_entity_poly.type
_entity_poly.pdbx_seq_one_letter_code
_entity_poly.pdbx_strand_id
1 'polypeptide(L)'
;MMFITGPLYSGKRTFARNFRGSIIADVQDAAAETQTPEQLETLARELAEYDIVIATEVGGGVVPMDAEERAGREAAGRLACLLAERADCVVQMFCGIPTVLKGELPQC
;
A
#
# COMPACT_ATOMS: atom_id res chain seq x y z
N MET A 1 6.38 1.19 11.11
CA MET A 1 5.31 0.66 10.23
C MET A 1 5.92 -0.16 9.08
N MET A 2 5.36 -1.33 8.79
CA MET A 2 5.67 -2.15 7.61
C MET A 2 4.64 -1.90 6.51
N PHE A 3 5.12 -1.59 5.31
CA PHE A 3 4.28 -1.41 4.14
C PHE A 3 4.39 -2.61 3.20
N ILE A 4 3.27 -3.28 2.94
CA ILE A 4 3.18 -4.45 2.06
C ILE A 4 2.41 -4.07 0.80
N THR A 5 3.07 -4.15 -0.35
CA THR A 5 2.52 -3.83 -1.67
C THR A 5 2.56 -5.04 -2.60
N GLY A 6 1.79 -5.01 -3.68
CA GLY A 6 1.80 -6.01 -4.74
C GLY A 6 0.44 -6.21 -5.41
N PRO A 7 0.36 -7.02 -6.47
CA PRO A 7 -0.88 -7.23 -7.22
C PRO A 7 -1.98 -7.91 -6.40
N LEU A 8 -3.19 -7.92 -6.94
CA LEU A 8 -4.32 -8.62 -6.35
C LEU A 8 -4.00 -10.13 -6.20
N TYR A 9 -4.46 -10.73 -5.11
CA TYR A 9 -4.25 -12.15 -4.78
C TYR A 9 -2.78 -12.60 -4.64
N SER A 10 -1.82 -11.69 -4.41
CA SER A 10 -0.40 -12.06 -4.26
C SER A 10 0.00 -12.62 -2.88
N GLY A 11 -0.95 -12.85 -1.98
CA GLY A 11 -0.69 -13.42 -0.65
C GLY A 11 -0.37 -12.39 0.45
N LYS A 12 -0.50 -11.08 0.18
CA LYS A 12 -0.20 -9.98 1.14
C LYS A 12 -0.79 -10.18 2.53
N ARG A 13 -2.10 -10.45 2.60
CA ARG A 13 -2.83 -10.64 3.86
C ARG A 13 -2.36 -11.88 4.63
N THR A 14 -2.04 -12.96 3.91
CA THR A 14 -1.51 -14.18 4.53
C THR A 14 -0.13 -13.93 5.12
N PHE A 15 0.73 -13.21 4.39
CA PHE A 15 2.06 -12.83 4.85
C PHE A 15 2.01 -11.90 6.08
N ALA A 16 1.14 -10.90 6.07
CA ALA A 16 0.97 -9.95 7.17
C ALA A 16 0.57 -10.61 8.50
N ARG A 17 -0.19 -11.71 8.45
CA ARG A 17 -0.62 -12.46 9.66
C ARG A 17 0.52 -13.12 10.43
N ASN A 18 1.70 -13.25 9.84
CA ASN A 18 2.87 -13.78 10.53
C ASN A 18 3.45 -12.78 11.54
N PHE A 19 3.04 -11.52 11.47
CA PHE A 19 3.53 -10.45 12.33
C PHE A 19 2.44 -10.00 13.29
N ARG A 20 2.85 -9.47 14.45
CA ARG A 20 1.95 -8.88 15.45
C ARG A 20 1.74 -7.40 15.18
N GLY A 21 0.59 -6.89 15.59
CA GLY A 21 0.25 -5.47 15.51
C GLY A 21 -1.08 -5.20 14.84
N SER A 22 -1.40 -3.93 14.72
CA SER A 22 -2.54 -3.41 13.97
C SER A 22 -2.29 -3.55 12.47
N ILE A 23 -3.29 -4.05 11.75
CA ILE A 23 -3.21 -4.29 10.29
C ILE A 23 -4.35 -3.54 9.61
N ILE A 24 -4.01 -2.76 8.59
CA ILE A 24 -4.98 -2.16 7.68
C ILE A 24 -4.70 -2.61 6.24
N ALA A 25 -5.75 -2.87 5.47
CA ALA A 25 -5.64 -3.37 4.11
C ALA A 25 -6.54 -2.60 3.15
N ASP A 26 -6.20 -2.70 1.86
CA ASP A 26 -6.91 -2.08 0.74
C ASP A 26 -6.92 -0.55 0.81
N VAL A 27 -5.83 0.03 1.33
CA VAL A 27 -5.70 1.47 1.53
C VAL A 27 -5.69 2.27 0.23
N GLN A 28 -5.46 1.61 -0.92
CA GLN A 28 -5.55 2.24 -2.23
C GLN A 28 -6.98 2.72 -2.56
N ASP A 29 -8.00 2.06 -2.01
CA ASP A 29 -9.40 2.42 -2.28
C ASP A 29 -9.74 3.74 -1.58
N ALA A 30 -9.22 3.96 -0.36
CA ALA A 30 -9.33 5.23 0.35
C ALA A 30 -8.63 6.38 -0.40
N ALA A 31 -7.56 6.10 -1.16
CA ALA A 31 -6.91 7.10 -1.98
C ALA A 31 -7.79 7.59 -3.14
N ALA A 32 -8.67 6.73 -3.66
CA ALA A 32 -9.55 7.08 -4.78
C ALA A 32 -10.59 8.16 -4.41
N GLU A 33 -10.94 8.25 -3.12
CA GLU A 33 -11.87 9.25 -2.60
C GLU A 33 -11.21 10.61 -2.33
N THR A 34 -9.86 10.68 -2.37
CA THR A 34 -9.12 11.91 -2.11
C THR A 34 -9.06 12.80 -3.35
N GLN A 35 -9.30 14.10 -3.18
CA GLN A 35 -9.38 15.07 -4.27
C GLN A 35 -8.15 15.99 -4.33
N THR A 36 -7.41 16.13 -3.23
CA THR A 36 -6.24 17.01 -3.14
C THR A 36 -4.99 16.31 -2.59
N PRO A 37 -3.78 16.80 -2.94
CA PRO A 37 -2.53 16.29 -2.39
C PRO A 37 -2.46 16.36 -0.86
N GLU A 38 -3.01 17.39 -0.24
CA GLU A 38 -3.00 17.60 1.22
C GLU A 38 -3.87 16.55 1.94
N GLN A 39 -5.00 16.17 1.32
CA GLN A 39 -5.84 15.08 1.84
C GLN A 39 -5.10 13.75 1.77
N LEU A 40 -4.39 13.49 0.67
CA LEU A 40 -3.60 12.27 0.50
C LEU A 40 -2.44 12.17 1.49
N GLU A 41 -1.77 13.28 1.75
CA GLU A 41 -0.71 13.41 2.76
C GLU A 41 -1.25 13.15 4.18
N THR A 42 -2.45 13.65 4.47
CA THR A 42 -3.13 13.43 5.76
C THR A 42 -3.51 11.96 5.91
N LEU A 43 -4.11 11.35 4.87
CA LEU A 43 -4.42 9.93 4.84
C LEU A 43 -3.16 9.07 5.03
N ALA A 44 -2.06 9.40 4.35
CA ALA A 44 -0.80 8.66 4.50
C ALA A 44 -0.27 8.72 5.94
N ARG A 45 -0.43 9.86 6.62
CA ARG A 45 -0.05 10.02 8.03
C ARG A 45 -0.91 9.17 8.96
N GLU A 46 -2.22 9.20 8.79
CA GLU A 46 -3.16 8.41 9.59
C GLU A 46 -2.94 6.90 9.41
N LEU A 47 -2.72 6.46 8.17
CA LEU A 47 -2.42 5.06 7.87
C LEU A 47 -1.06 4.62 8.44
N ALA A 48 -0.08 5.52 8.54
CA ALA A 48 1.23 5.20 9.07
C ALA A 48 1.25 4.91 10.59
N GLU A 49 0.16 5.22 11.30
CA GLU A 49 -0.02 4.85 12.71
C GLU A 49 -0.29 3.34 12.91
N TYR A 50 -0.65 2.63 11.83
CA TYR A 50 -0.79 1.17 11.87
C TYR A 50 0.58 0.50 11.80
N ASP A 51 0.72 -0.64 12.49
CA ASP A 51 1.95 -1.41 12.46
C ASP A 51 2.21 -1.98 11.07
N ILE A 52 1.15 -2.41 10.37
CA ILE A 52 1.21 -3.01 9.04
C ILE A 52 0.15 -2.41 8.12
N VAL A 53 0.59 -1.88 6.99
CA VAL A 53 -0.26 -1.26 5.98
C VAL A 53 -0.15 -2.06 4.69
N ILE A 54 -1.29 -2.48 4.12
CA ILE A 54 -1.34 -3.30 2.91
C ILE A 54 -2.04 -2.52 1.79
N ALA A 55 -1.35 -2.34 0.67
CA ALA A 55 -1.90 -1.75 -0.56
C ALA A 55 -1.85 -2.74 -1.73
N THR A 56 -2.81 -2.62 -2.65
CA THR A 56 -2.78 -3.30 -3.94
C THR A 56 -2.24 -2.37 -5.03
N GLU A 57 -1.29 -2.88 -5.82
CA GLU A 57 -0.75 -2.16 -6.96
C GLU A 57 -1.76 -2.13 -8.11
N VAL A 58 -2.26 -0.93 -8.43
CA VAL A 58 -3.19 -0.68 -9.54
C VAL A 58 -2.50 -0.03 -10.75
N GLY A 59 -1.21 0.29 -10.64
CA GLY A 59 -0.41 0.95 -11.68
C GLY A 59 0.02 0.05 -12.84
N GLY A 60 0.12 -1.28 -12.64
CA GLY A 60 0.70 -2.19 -13.63
C GLY A 60 -0.22 -2.64 -14.78
N GLY A 61 -1.50 -2.24 -14.74
CA GLY A 61 -2.51 -2.64 -15.73
C GLY A 61 -2.73 -1.64 -16.87
N VAL A 62 -3.79 -1.87 -17.65
CA VAL A 62 -4.27 -0.95 -18.69
C VAL A 62 -4.76 0.35 -18.04
N VAL A 63 -4.54 1.49 -18.70
CA VAL A 63 -5.06 2.79 -18.25
C VAL A 63 -6.59 2.83 -18.44
N PRO A 64 -7.37 3.13 -17.39
CA PRO A 64 -8.82 3.25 -17.52
C PRO A 64 -9.24 4.35 -18.49
N MET A 65 -10.34 4.11 -19.19
CA MET A 65 -10.97 5.13 -20.04
C MET A 65 -11.71 6.17 -19.20
N ASP A 66 -12.30 5.75 -18.09
CA ASP A 66 -12.99 6.63 -17.17
C ASP A 66 -11.98 7.55 -16.44
N ALA A 67 -12.37 8.82 -16.30
CA ALA A 67 -11.49 9.84 -15.75
C ALA A 67 -11.30 9.72 -14.24
N GLU A 68 -12.33 9.29 -13.54
CA GLU A 68 -12.34 9.09 -12.09
C GLU A 68 -11.52 7.85 -11.73
N GLU A 69 -11.71 6.74 -12.45
CA GLU A 69 -10.89 5.52 -12.27
C GLU A 69 -9.40 5.78 -12.51
N ARG A 70 -9.07 6.55 -13.55
CA ARG A 70 -7.68 6.95 -13.83
C ARG A 70 -7.13 7.86 -12.74
N ALA A 71 -7.92 8.80 -12.21
CA ALA A 71 -7.50 9.66 -11.10
C ALA A 71 -7.27 8.85 -9.82
N GLY A 72 -8.16 7.90 -9.52
CA GLY A 72 -8.02 6.97 -8.39
C GLY A 72 -6.77 6.10 -8.50
N ARG A 73 -6.47 5.56 -9.69
CA ARG A 73 -5.21 4.84 -9.97
C ARG A 73 -3.97 5.68 -9.68
N GLU A 74 -3.98 6.95 -10.09
CA GLU A 74 -2.90 7.89 -9.84
C GLU A 74 -2.76 8.27 -8.35
N ALA A 75 -3.88 8.48 -7.66
CA ALA A 75 -3.90 8.75 -6.22
C ALA A 75 -3.38 7.56 -5.41
N ALA A 76 -3.79 6.33 -5.75
CA ALA A 76 -3.28 5.10 -5.16
C ALA A 76 -1.77 4.95 -5.32
N GLY A 77 -1.24 5.25 -6.50
CA GLY A 77 0.21 5.24 -6.76
C GLY A 77 0.95 6.27 -5.90
N ARG A 78 0.44 7.50 -5.82
CA ARG A 78 1.02 8.55 -4.96
C ARG A 78 0.96 8.18 -3.48
N LEU A 79 -0.15 7.59 -3.02
CA LEU A 79 -0.27 7.10 -1.64
C LEU A 79 0.77 6.03 -1.34
N ALA A 80 0.97 5.07 -2.25
CA ALA A 80 1.97 4.03 -2.09
C ALA A 80 3.38 4.60 -1.96
N CYS A 81 3.73 5.65 -2.71
CA CYS A 81 5.00 6.36 -2.55
C CYS A 81 5.13 7.01 -1.16
N LEU A 82 4.09 7.73 -0.71
CA LEU A 82 4.08 8.37 0.60
C LEU A 82 4.21 7.35 1.76
N LEU A 83 3.53 6.21 1.65
CA LEU A 83 3.61 5.13 2.63
C LEU A 83 4.99 4.47 2.62
N ALA A 84 5.55 4.20 1.43
CA ALA A 84 6.90 3.60 1.31
C ALA A 84 8.01 4.52 1.86
N GLU A 85 7.86 5.84 1.70
CA GLU A 85 8.77 6.83 2.28
C GLU A 85 8.76 6.75 3.82
N ARG A 86 7.58 6.63 4.43
CA ARG A 86 7.36 6.57 5.89
C ARG A 86 7.64 5.20 6.51
N ALA A 87 7.52 4.13 5.74
CA ALA A 87 7.66 2.77 6.26
C ALA A 87 9.12 2.46 6.62
N ASP A 88 9.32 1.76 7.74
CA ASP A 88 10.64 1.25 8.13
C ASP A 88 11.05 0.06 7.25
N CYS A 89 10.04 -0.72 6.83
CA CYS A 89 10.18 -1.90 5.99
C CYS A 89 9.15 -1.86 4.86
N VAL A 90 9.60 -2.05 3.61
CA VAL A 90 8.71 -2.16 2.43
C VAL A 90 8.89 -3.54 1.81
N VAL A 91 7.78 -4.26 1.70
CA VAL A 91 7.74 -5.61 1.15
C VAL A 91 6.84 -5.64 -0.07
N GLN A 92 7.37 -6.05 -1.21
CA GLN A 92 6.58 -6.37 -2.38
C GLN A 92 6.24 -7.86 -2.38
N MET A 93 4.97 -8.19 -2.53
CA MET A 93 4.47 -9.55 -2.60
C MET A 93 4.08 -9.89 -4.02
N PHE A 94 4.68 -10.94 -4.58
CA PHE A 94 4.34 -11.45 -5.91
C PHE A 94 4.22 -12.97 -5.88
N CYS A 95 3.07 -13.53 -6.29
CA CYS A 95 2.81 -14.97 -6.25
C CYS A 95 3.11 -15.64 -4.88
N GLY A 96 2.90 -14.95 -3.76
CA GLY A 96 3.22 -15.45 -2.41
C GLY A 96 4.68 -15.31 -2.01
N ILE A 97 5.54 -14.75 -2.86
CA ILE A 97 6.96 -14.56 -2.62
C ILE A 97 7.19 -13.13 -2.11
N PRO A 98 7.70 -12.95 -0.87
CA PRO A 98 8.05 -11.64 -0.34
C PRO A 98 9.41 -11.18 -0.89
N THR A 99 9.47 -9.96 -1.40
CA THR A 99 10.69 -9.26 -1.79
C THR A 99 10.82 -7.99 -0.95
N VAL A 100 11.88 -7.88 -0.16
CA VAL A 100 12.13 -6.69 0.66
C VAL A 100 12.76 -5.62 -0.23
N LEU A 101 12.07 -4.50 -0.38
CA LEU A 101 12.53 -3.34 -1.17
C LEU A 101 13.25 -2.29 -0.31
N LYS A 102 12.88 -2.18 0.97
CA LYS A 102 13.45 -1.24 1.95
C LYS A 102 13.46 -1.87 3.33
N GLY A 103 14.52 -1.62 4.10
CA GLY A 103 14.65 -2.06 5.49
C GLY A 103 14.90 -3.55 5.64
N GLU A 104 14.62 -4.07 6.84
CA GLU A 104 14.74 -5.49 7.18
C GLU A 104 13.38 -6.04 7.62
N LEU A 105 13.15 -7.33 7.39
CA LEU A 105 11.95 -7.99 7.93
C LEU A 105 12.12 -8.12 9.45
N PRO A 106 11.14 -7.65 10.24
CA PRO A 106 11.15 -7.87 11.68
C PRO A 106 11.11 -9.38 11.95
N GLN A 107 11.71 -9.79 13.05
CA GLN A 107 11.67 -11.19 13.46
C GLN A 107 10.24 -11.57 13.85
N CYS A 108 9.78 -12.71 13.33
CA CYS A 108 8.46 -13.29 13.56
C CYS A 108 8.28 -13.74 15.01
#